data_AF-A0A9D7VPX3-F1
#
_entry.id   AF-A0A9D7VPX3-F1
#
_cell.length_a   1.000
_cell.length_b   1.000
_cell.length_c   1.000
_cell.angle_alpha   90.00
_cell.angle_beta   90.00
_cell.angle_gamma   90.00
#
_symmetry.space_group_name_H-M   'P 1'
#
loop_
_entity.id
_entity.type
_entity.pdbx_description
1 polymer ?
#
loop_
_entity_poly.entity_id
_entity_poly.type
_entity_poly.pdbx_seq_one_letter_code
_entity_poly.pdbx_strand_id
1 'polypeptide(L)'
;MSGSFDRQDAFSGTKAVPDALAIDAERLSGWLADHVPGFAGSLQVRQFKGGQSNPTYLLKTLDASFVLRRKPPGNLLPSAHAVDREYRVMKALGEAGFPVPRVIGHETDAD
;
A
#
# COMPACT_ATOMS: atom_id res chain seq x y z
N MET A 1 -15.21 9.00 33.33
CA MET A 1 -15.30 9.75 32.05
C MET A 1 -14.89 8.81 30.94
N SER A 2 -15.86 8.27 30.19
CA SER A 2 -15.57 7.44 29.02
C SER A 2 -15.37 8.38 27.82
N GLY A 3 -14.11 8.65 27.47
CA GLY A 3 -13.81 9.33 26.22
C GLY A 3 -14.18 8.39 25.07
N SER A 4 -15.15 8.79 24.25
CA SER A 4 -15.51 8.05 23.03
C SER A 4 -14.25 7.83 22.19
N PHE A 5 -13.88 6.58 21.95
CA PHE A 5 -12.82 6.24 21.00
C PHE A 5 -13.32 6.56 19.59
N ASP A 6 -12.91 7.72 19.07
CA ASP A 6 -13.20 8.07 17.69
C ASP A 6 -12.28 7.26 16.76
N ARG A 7 -12.87 6.26 16.10
CA ARG A 7 -12.17 5.40 15.14
C ARG A 7 -11.67 6.21 13.94
N GLN A 8 -12.38 7.25 13.54
CA GLN A 8 -11.98 8.08 12.41
C GLN A 8 -10.68 8.79 12.72
N ASP A 9 -10.55 9.39 13.91
CA ASP A 9 -9.31 10.04 14.33
C ASP A 9 -8.15 9.05 14.50
N ALA A 10 -8.45 7.86 15.02
CA ALA A 10 -7.45 6.83 15.27
C ALA A 10 -6.86 6.24 13.97
N PHE A 11 -7.65 6.11 12.91
CA PHE A 11 -7.25 5.38 11.69
C PHE A 11 -7.12 6.25 10.43
N SER A 12 -7.44 7.54 10.49
CA SER A 12 -7.33 8.45 9.34
C SER A 12 -5.97 9.11 9.18
N GLY A 13 -5.63 9.42 7.94
CA GLY A 13 -4.40 10.10 7.56
C GLY A 13 -3.17 9.19 7.55
N THR A 14 -1.99 9.82 7.47
CA THR A 14 -0.71 9.11 7.36
C THR A 14 0.27 9.54 8.45
N LYS A 15 1.15 8.63 8.84
CA LYS A 15 2.24 8.81 9.81
C LYS A 15 3.58 8.50 9.13
N ALA A 16 4.67 8.86 9.81
CA ALA A 16 6.00 8.40 9.44
C ALA A 16 6.04 6.87 9.45
N VAL A 17 6.80 6.29 8.53
CA VAL A 17 7.01 4.84 8.47
C VAL A 17 7.96 4.45 9.61
N PRO A 18 7.57 3.55 10.53
CA PRO A 18 8.49 3.06 11.55
C PRO A 18 9.54 2.15 10.91
N ASP A 19 10.74 2.08 11.48
CA ASP A 19 11.89 1.35 10.90
C ASP A 19 11.58 -0.13 10.62
N ALA A 20 10.85 -0.80 11.52
CA ALA A 20 10.41 -2.18 11.34
C ALA A 20 9.52 -2.39 10.10
N LEU A 21 8.93 -1.33 9.56
CA LEU A 21 8.09 -1.32 8.38
C LEU A 21 8.67 -0.42 7.27
N ALA A 22 9.95 -0.07 7.34
CA ALA A 22 10.63 0.68 6.31
C ALA A 22 10.54 -0.04 4.95
N ILE A 23 10.63 0.76 3.89
CA ILE A 23 10.66 0.31 2.51
C ILE A 23 11.92 0.91 1.89
N ASP A 24 12.64 0.11 1.11
CA ASP A 24 13.70 0.61 0.25
C ASP A 24 13.09 1.48 -0.85
N ALA A 25 13.23 2.80 -0.67
CA ALA A 25 12.63 3.78 -1.57
C ALA A 25 13.32 3.82 -2.94
N GLU A 26 14.60 3.47 -3.03
CA GLU A 26 15.33 3.47 -4.31
C GLU A 26 14.87 2.28 -5.16
N ARG A 27 14.86 1.08 -4.57
CA ARG A 27 14.38 -0.12 -5.26
C ARG A 27 12.91 0.01 -5.67
N LEU A 28 12.07 0.52 -4.78
CA LEU A 28 10.66 0.77 -5.10
C LEU A 28 10.51 1.81 -6.22
N SER A 29 11.29 2.90 -6.19
CA SER A 29 11.26 3.91 -7.26
C SER A 29 11.64 3.33 -8.62
N GLY A 30 12.66 2.46 -8.67
CA GLY A 30 13.06 1.77 -9.90
C GLY A 30 11.92 0.91 -10.46
N TRP A 31 11.33 0.06 -9.62
CA TRP A 31 10.22 -0.78 -10.03
C TRP A 31 9.00 0.05 -10.49
N LEU A 32 8.68 1.15 -9.79
CA LEU A 32 7.57 2.01 -10.18
C LEU A 32 7.82 2.71 -11.52
N ALA A 33 9.06 3.13 -11.81
CA ALA A 33 9.40 3.72 -13.10
C ALA A 33 9.16 2.75 -14.27
N ASP A 34 9.44 1.46 -14.07
CA ASP A 34 9.27 0.44 -15.11
C ASP A 34 7.80 0.01 -15.29
N HIS A 35 7.00 0.04 -14.21
CA HIS A 35 5.66 -0.58 -14.20
C HIS A 35 4.51 0.43 -14.13
N VAL A 36 4.75 1.69 -13.77
CA VAL A 36 3.71 2.70 -13.55
C VAL A 36 3.86 3.84 -14.54
N PRO A 37 3.03 3.86 -15.61
CA PRO A 37 3.04 4.98 -16.54
C PRO A 37 2.79 6.31 -15.83
N GLY A 38 3.67 7.27 -16.08
CA GLY A 38 3.61 8.61 -15.46
C GLY A 38 4.22 8.68 -14.06
N PHE A 39 4.86 7.62 -13.56
CA PHE A 39 5.72 7.73 -12.39
C PHE A 39 7.01 8.47 -12.74
N ALA A 40 7.30 9.57 -12.05
CA ALA A 40 8.53 10.31 -12.20
C ALA A 40 8.89 11.06 -10.90
N GLY A 41 10.17 11.34 -10.73
CA GLY A 41 10.69 12.19 -9.67
C GLY A 41 10.87 11.48 -8.32
N SER A 42 11.07 12.27 -7.28
CA SER A 42 11.37 11.77 -5.93
C SER A 42 10.15 11.18 -5.24
N LEU A 43 10.32 9.99 -4.67
CA LEU A 43 9.28 9.25 -3.97
C LEU A 43 9.25 9.61 -2.47
N GLN A 44 8.13 10.16 -2.01
CA GLN A 44 7.84 10.29 -0.58
C GLN A 44 6.95 9.14 -0.13
N VAL A 45 7.36 8.45 0.94
CA VAL A 45 6.64 7.30 1.49
C VAL A 45 6.11 7.64 2.88
N ARG A 46 4.81 7.45 3.11
CA ARG A 46 4.19 7.54 4.43
C ARG A 46 3.28 6.34 4.70
N GLN A 47 3.15 5.92 5.95
CA GLN A 47 2.27 4.80 6.32
C GLN A 47 0.87 5.34 6.66
N PHE A 48 -0.20 4.70 6.21
CA PHE A 48 -1.54 4.99 6.73
C PHE A 48 -1.65 4.58 8.21
N LYS A 49 -2.46 5.30 9.00
CA LYS A 49 -2.69 4.92 10.41
C LYS A 49 -3.52 3.63 10.54
N GLY A 50 -4.44 3.40 9.60
CA GLY A 50 -5.17 2.14 9.44
C GLY A 50 -4.38 1.05 8.68
N GLY A 51 -5.04 -0.09 8.42
CA GLY A 51 -4.44 -1.18 7.64
C GLY A 51 -3.38 -2.00 8.37
N GLN A 52 -3.53 -2.22 9.67
CA GLN A 52 -2.49 -2.89 10.47
C GLN A 52 -2.23 -4.35 10.06
N SER A 53 -3.21 -5.08 9.55
CA SER A 53 -3.00 -6.46 9.06
C SER A 53 -2.09 -6.50 7.82
N ASN A 54 -2.23 -5.56 6.88
CA ASN A 54 -1.37 -5.46 5.70
C ASN A 54 -0.89 -4.01 5.59
N PRO A 55 0.36 -3.70 5.98
CA PRO A 55 0.90 -2.36 5.96
C PRO A 55 0.58 -1.66 4.64
N THR A 56 -0.11 -0.53 4.74
CA THR A 56 -0.56 0.27 3.61
C THR A 56 0.14 1.62 3.65
N TYR A 57 0.62 2.08 2.50
CA TYR A 57 1.46 3.26 2.36
C TYR A 57 0.90 4.20 1.30
N LEU A 58 1.00 5.49 1.57
CA LEU A 58 0.89 6.54 0.57
C LEU A 58 2.27 6.72 -0.07
N LEU A 59 2.30 6.55 -1.38
CA LEU A 59 3.43 6.87 -2.24
C LEU A 59 3.11 8.18 -2.94
N LYS A 60 3.89 9.22 -2.72
CA LYS A 60 3.63 10.54 -3.29
C LYS A 60 4.82 11.01 -4.10
N THR A 61 4.54 11.43 -5.32
CA THR A 61 5.46 12.16 -6.21
C THR A 61 4.94 13.60 -6.34
N LEU A 62 5.60 14.43 -7.17
CA LEU A 62 5.11 15.77 -7.47
C LEU A 62 3.74 15.74 -8.16
N ASP A 63 3.59 14.85 -9.14
CA ASP A 63 2.48 14.85 -10.09
C ASP A 63 1.42 13.78 -9.80
N ALA A 64 1.75 12.78 -9.00
CA ALA A 64 0.89 11.62 -8.76
C ALA A 64 0.98 11.10 -7.32
N SER A 65 -0.10 10.42 -6.91
CA SER A 65 -0.17 9.70 -5.64
C SER A 65 -0.68 8.28 -5.87
N PHE A 66 -0.05 7.32 -5.19
CA PHE A 66 -0.35 5.91 -5.28
C PHE A 66 -0.52 5.31 -3.89
N VAL A 67 -1.19 4.17 -3.84
CA VAL A 67 -1.35 3.37 -2.61
C VAL A 67 -0.62 2.05 -2.80
N LEU A 68 0.34 1.78 -1.92
CA LEU A 68 1.01 0.49 -1.83
C LEU A 68 0.45 -0.29 -0.65
N ARG A 69 0.10 -1.55 -0.87
CA ARG A 69 -0.32 -2.48 0.18
C ARG A 69 0.55 -3.71 0.10
N ARG A 70 1.24 -4.04 1.19
CA ARG A 70 2.19 -5.16 1.25
C ARG A 70 1.88 -6.11 2.40
N LYS A 71 2.40 -7.33 2.26
CA LYS A 71 2.47 -8.29 3.37
C LYS A 71 3.40 -7.73 4.46
N PRO A 72 3.08 -7.91 5.76
CA PRO A 72 3.98 -7.49 6.82
C PRO A 72 5.31 -8.27 6.73
N PRO A 73 6.44 -7.67 7.11
CA PRO A 73 7.73 -8.38 7.13
C PRO A 73 7.74 -9.47 8.22
N GLY A 74 8.51 -10.53 7.99
CA GLY A 74 8.71 -11.63 8.94
C GLY A 74 8.15 -12.98 8.46
N ASN A 75 8.24 -14.00 9.32
CA ASN A 75 7.74 -15.33 9.01
C ASN A 75 6.22 -15.36 9.10
N LEU A 76 5.56 -15.38 7.94
CA LEU A 76 4.10 -15.40 7.86
C LEU A 76 3.58 -16.83 7.86
N LEU A 77 2.48 -17.05 8.59
CA LEU A 77 1.78 -18.32 8.52
C LEU A 77 1.26 -18.56 7.09
N PRO A 78 1.28 -19.81 6.59
CA PRO A 78 0.68 -20.14 5.30
C PRO A 78 -0.77 -19.62 5.25
N SER A 79 -1.14 -18.94 4.16
CA SER A 79 -2.44 -18.27 3.92
C SER A 79 -2.73 -16.96 4.67
N ALA A 80 -1.88 -16.55 5.62
CA ALA A 80 -1.99 -15.20 6.19
C ALA A 80 -1.57 -14.17 5.13
N HIS A 81 -2.27 -13.04 5.07
CA HIS A 81 -1.91 -11.88 4.24
C HIS A 81 -1.94 -12.13 2.71
N ALA A 82 -3.05 -12.66 2.19
CA ALA A 82 -3.26 -12.92 0.77
C ALA A 82 -3.55 -11.64 -0.06
N VAL A 83 -2.60 -10.69 -0.08
CA VAL A 83 -2.66 -9.48 -0.93
C VAL A 83 -2.87 -9.85 -2.40
N ASP A 84 -2.32 -10.97 -2.84
CA ASP A 84 -2.45 -11.54 -4.18
C ASP A 84 -3.92 -11.86 -4.55
N ARG A 85 -4.72 -12.27 -3.56
CA ARG A 85 -6.17 -12.48 -3.75
C ARG A 85 -6.91 -11.16 -3.84
N GLU A 86 -6.54 -10.18 -3.00
CA GLU A 86 -7.12 -8.83 -3.05
C GLU A 86 -6.85 -8.17 -4.42
N TYR A 87 -5.62 -8.27 -4.94
CA TYR A 87 -5.26 -7.80 -6.28
C TYR A 87 -6.18 -8.40 -7.35
N ARG A 88 -6.31 -9.74 -7.39
CA ARG A 88 -7.13 -10.43 -8.39
C ARG A 88 -8.59 -10.01 -8.35
N VAL A 89 -9.18 -9.92 -7.15
CA VAL A 89 -10.57 -9.49 -6.99
C VAL A 89 -10.77 -8.05 -7.46
N MET A 90 -9.90 -7.15 -7.04
CA MET A 90 -10.02 -5.73 -7.39
C MET A 90 -9.79 -5.47 -8.89
N LYS A 91 -8.85 -6.19 -9.51
CA LYS A 91 -8.65 -6.18 -10.95
C LYS A 91 -9.91 -6.65 -11.70
N ALA A 92 -10.45 -7.81 -11.32
CA ALA A 92 -11.64 -8.37 -11.97
C ALA A 92 -12.88 -7.47 -11.80
N LEU A 93 -13.06 -6.85 -10.62
CA LEU A 93 -14.14 -5.89 -10.41
C LEU A 93 -14.00 -4.64 -11.28
N GLY A 94 -12.77 -4.12 -11.44
CA GLY A 94 -12.50 -2.98 -12.31
C GLY A 94 -12.74 -3.32 -13.79
N GLU A 95 -12.31 -4.49 -14.25
CA GLU A 95 -12.57 -5.00 -15.61
C GLU A 95 -14.06 -5.21 -15.88
N ALA A 96 -14.84 -5.58 -14.86
CA ALA A 96 -16.29 -5.69 -14.93
C ALA A 96 -17.03 -4.33 -14.83
N GLY A 97 -16.31 -3.21 -14.70
CA GLY A 97 -16.88 -1.85 -14.68
C GLY A 97 -17.39 -1.38 -13.32
N PHE A 98 -17.09 -2.09 -12.24
CA PHE A 98 -17.43 -1.61 -10.89
C PHE A 98 -16.51 -0.46 -10.46
N PRO A 99 -17.00 0.50 -9.66
CA PRO A 99 -16.18 1.59 -9.15
C PRO A 99 -15.24 1.08 -8.04
N VAL A 100 -14.05 0.66 -8.45
CA VAL A 100 -12.95 0.24 -7.56
C VAL A 100 -11.67 0.99 -7.89
N PRO A 101 -10.71 1.08 -6.95
CA PRO A 101 -9.39 1.62 -7.26
C PRO A 101 -8.75 0.86 -8.43
N ARG A 102 -8.17 1.60 -9.38
CA ARG A 102 -7.40 1.01 -10.47
C ARG A 102 -6.16 0.35 -9.89
N VAL A 103 -6.00 -0.94 -10.15
CA VAL A 103 -4.79 -1.67 -9.76
C VAL A 103 -3.72 -1.49 -10.82
N ILE A 104 -2.52 -1.07 -10.40
CA ILE A 104 -1.45 -0.66 -11.31
C ILE A 104 -0.47 -1.81 -11.54
N GLY A 105 -0.12 -2.55 -10.50
CA GLY A 105 0.75 -3.73 -10.60
C GLY A 105 0.73 -4.56 -9.33
N HIS A 106 1.35 -5.73 -9.40
CA HIS A 106 1.48 -6.68 -8.29
C HIS A 106 2.83 -7.35 -8.41
N GLU A 107 3.65 -7.19 -7.36
CA GLU A 107 4.93 -7.87 -7.23
C GLU A 107 4.72 -9.11 -6.34
N THR A 108 5.19 -10.26 -6.83
CA THR A 108 5.04 -11.57 -6.15
C THR A 108 6.33 -12.08 -5.55
N ASP A 109 7.46 -11.46 -5.89
CA ASP A 109 8.75 -11.91 -5.41
C ASP A 109 8.85 -11.80 -3.88
N ALA A 110 9.27 -12.92 -3.28
CA ALA A 110 9.67 -12.97 -1.88
C ALA A 110 11.16 -12.62 -1.84
N ASP A 111 11.45 -11.36 -1.53
CA ASP A 111 12.83 -10.93 -1.22
C ASP A 111 13.42 -11.68 -0.02
#